data_AF-A0A634F1W1-F1
#
_entry.id   AF-A0A634F1W1-F1
#
_cell.length_a   1.000
_cell.length_b   1.000
_cell.length_c   1.000
_cell.angle_alpha   90.00
_cell.angle_beta   90.00
_cell.angle_gamma   90.00
#
_symmetry.space_group_name_H-M   'P 1'
#
loop_
_entity.id
_entity.type
_entity.pdbx_description
1 polymer ?
#
loop_
_entity_poly.entity_id
_entity_poly.type
_entity_poly.pdbx_seq_one_letter_code
_entity_poly.pdbx_strand_id
1 'polypeptide(L)'
;MLKQENGQQLPAIRWPVPNKRGGEFRNLEEMLAHLEGEATGHWLIGRNGMWHGGIHITDTTTPWCALSGQAMNEAVDFPVPFKGEQAVRCMADGEVVAYRINRDYLSMPWYWGDLRYSGSFVLVRHRVQSGKTPESGLTFYTLYMHLAPWLAYPEQDSTAFKVADGQHLNAYVNASRQWVAAELPSGTRVTWDKAASAS
;
A
#
# COMPACT_ATOMS: atom_id res chain seq x y z
N MET A 1 18.01 22.52 22.32
CA MET A 1 16.83 22.95 21.54
C MET A 1 17.27 23.12 20.09
N LEU A 2 17.03 22.13 19.24
CA LEU A 2 17.21 22.29 17.79
C LEU A 2 16.00 23.06 17.26
N LYS A 3 16.23 24.19 16.60
CA LYS A 3 15.18 24.94 15.89
C LYS A 3 14.54 23.97 14.90
N GLN A 4 13.23 23.74 15.02
CA GLN A 4 12.46 23.23 13.89
C GLN A 4 12.63 24.25 12.76
N GLU A 5 13.22 23.82 11.65
CA GLU A 5 13.19 24.62 10.44
C GLU A 5 11.71 24.71 10.01
N ASN A 6 11.09 25.86 10.22
CA ASN A 6 9.76 26.20 9.68
C ASN A 6 9.84 26.41 8.16
N GLY A 7 10.39 25.44 7.46
CA GLY A 7 10.49 25.36 6.01
C GLY A 7 9.30 24.63 5.41
N GLN A 8 9.15 24.75 4.10
CA GLN A 8 8.21 23.95 3.34
C GLN A 8 8.60 22.47 3.46
N GLN A 9 7.65 21.62 3.84
CA GLN A 9 7.84 20.17 3.93
C GLN A 9 6.82 19.50 3.00
N LEU A 10 7.31 19.05 1.85
CA LEU A 10 6.53 18.28 0.89
C LEU A 10 6.93 16.80 1.00
N PRO A 11 5.97 15.86 1.05
CA PRO A 11 6.29 14.45 1.00
C PRO A 11 6.85 14.09 -0.39
N ALA A 12 7.73 13.11 -0.46
CA ALA A 12 8.07 12.51 -1.73
C ALA A 12 6.81 11.85 -2.31
N ILE A 13 6.55 12.06 -3.61
CA ILE A 13 5.37 11.52 -4.31
C ILE A 13 5.82 10.41 -5.26
N ARG A 14 5.03 9.35 -5.36
CA ARG A 14 5.25 8.18 -6.23
C ARG A 14 3.94 7.74 -6.87
N TRP A 15 4.02 7.04 -7.99
CA TRP A 15 2.85 6.34 -8.52
C TRP A 15 2.43 5.19 -7.59
N PRO A 16 1.11 4.93 -7.44
CA PRO A 16 0.61 3.89 -6.54
C PRO A 16 1.04 2.48 -6.95
N VAL A 17 1.42 2.28 -8.21
CA VAL A 17 2.02 1.05 -8.72
C VAL A 17 3.20 1.37 -9.62
N PRO A 18 4.23 0.50 -9.65
CA PRO A 18 5.27 0.57 -10.66
C PRO A 18 4.80 0.19 -12.06
N ASN A 19 5.58 0.61 -13.06
CA ASN A 19 5.51 0.04 -14.40
C ASN A 19 5.98 -1.43 -14.40
N LYS A 20 5.74 -2.15 -15.51
CA LYS A 20 6.12 -3.58 -15.66
C LYS A 20 7.59 -3.91 -15.34
N ARG A 21 8.50 -2.95 -15.42
CA ARG A 21 9.94 -3.12 -15.15
C ARG A 21 10.36 -2.79 -13.72
N GLY A 22 9.43 -2.50 -12.80
CA GLY A 22 9.76 -2.06 -11.44
C GLY A 22 9.99 -0.56 -11.28
N GLY A 23 9.98 0.20 -12.38
CA GLY A 23 10.24 1.64 -12.38
C GLY A 23 8.98 2.50 -12.23
N GLU A 24 9.16 3.82 -12.37
CA GLU A 24 8.05 4.78 -12.43
C GLU A 24 7.49 4.90 -13.85
N PHE A 25 6.22 5.25 -13.98
CA PHE A 25 5.67 5.80 -15.23
C PHE A 25 6.34 7.14 -15.53
N ARG A 26 6.57 7.46 -16.81
CA ARG A 26 7.37 8.65 -17.19
C ARG A 26 6.66 9.96 -16.87
N ASN A 27 5.33 9.96 -16.94
CA ASN A 27 4.49 11.13 -16.76
C ASN A 27 3.04 10.72 -16.43
N LEU A 28 2.20 11.72 -16.21
CA LEU A 28 0.78 11.55 -15.92
C LEU A 28 0.04 10.87 -17.08
N GLU A 29 0.35 11.22 -18.32
CA GLU A 29 -0.32 10.68 -19.50
C GLU A 29 -0.14 9.17 -19.61
N GLU A 30 1.06 8.65 -19.32
CA GLU A 30 1.33 7.21 -19.32
C GLU A 30 0.57 6.50 -18.20
N MET A 31 0.50 7.11 -17.01
CA MET A 31 -0.30 6.56 -15.90
C MET A 31 -1.79 6.56 -16.21
N LEU A 32 -2.32 7.64 -16.81
CA LEU A 32 -3.73 7.72 -17.21
C LEU A 32 -4.06 6.69 -18.30
N ALA A 33 -3.22 6.58 -19.33
CA ALA A 33 -3.38 5.56 -20.37
C ALA A 33 -3.31 4.14 -19.81
N HIS A 34 -2.50 3.91 -18.76
CA HIS A 34 -2.47 2.64 -18.04
C HIS A 34 -3.79 2.37 -17.31
N LEU A 35 -4.35 3.38 -16.62
CA LEU A 35 -5.64 3.27 -15.91
C LEU A 35 -6.85 3.17 -16.85
N GLU A 36 -6.76 3.66 -18.08
CA GLU A 36 -7.80 3.48 -19.11
C GLU A 36 -8.01 2.01 -19.50
N GLY A 37 -7.04 1.14 -19.22
CA GLY A 37 -7.18 -0.31 -19.39
C GLY A 37 -8.08 -0.97 -18.34
N GLU A 38 -8.43 -0.28 -17.25
CA GLU A 38 -9.34 -0.79 -16.24
C GLU A 38 -10.80 -0.72 -16.72
N ALA A 39 -11.58 -1.76 -16.43
CA ALA A 39 -12.99 -1.79 -16.85
C ALA A 39 -13.92 -0.89 -16.01
N THR A 40 -13.50 -0.55 -14.79
CA THR A 40 -14.26 0.22 -13.80
C THR A 40 -13.34 0.92 -12.80
N GLY A 41 -13.93 1.71 -11.89
CA GLY A 41 -13.19 2.30 -10.78
C GLY A 41 -12.37 3.53 -11.16
N HIS A 42 -12.77 4.25 -12.20
CA HIS A 42 -12.14 5.51 -12.56
C HIS A 42 -12.51 6.62 -11.58
N TRP A 43 -11.59 7.56 -11.38
CA TRP A 43 -11.86 8.83 -10.72
C TRP A 43 -12.33 9.84 -11.77
N LEU A 44 -13.27 10.76 -11.52
CA LEU A 44 -14.06 11.05 -10.31
C LEU A 44 -15.47 10.43 -10.37
N ILE A 45 -15.88 9.92 -11.52
CA ILE A 45 -17.19 9.36 -11.77
C ILE A 45 -17.02 7.91 -12.22
N GLY A 46 -17.63 6.98 -11.49
CA GLY A 46 -17.62 5.57 -11.81
C GLY A 46 -18.49 5.24 -13.03
N ARG A 47 -18.35 4.02 -13.56
CA ARG A 47 -19.11 3.54 -14.72
C ARG A 47 -20.64 3.56 -14.52
N ASN A 48 -21.09 3.53 -13.28
CA ASN A 48 -22.50 3.66 -12.88
C ASN A 48 -23.00 5.12 -12.83
N GLY A 49 -22.17 6.11 -13.19
CA GLY A 49 -22.50 7.53 -13.14
C GLY A 49 -22.45 8.14 -11.74
N MET A 50 -22.01 7.39 -10.72
CA MET A 50 -21.91 7.86 -9.34
C MET A 50 -20.51 8.42 -9.05
N TRP A 51 -20.44 9.36 -8.11
CA TRP A 51 -19.18 9.86 -7.56
C TRP A 51 -18.34 8.70 -7.02
N HIS A 52 -17.06 8.71 -7.39
CA HIS A 52 -16.09 7.69 -7.02
C HIS A 52 -14.83 8.36 -6.48
N GLY A 53 -14.55 8.16 -5.20
CA GLY A 53 -13.50 8.86 -4.47
C GLY A 53 -12.08 8.30 -4.65
N GLY A 54 -11.88 7.33 -5.54
CA GLY A 54 -10.61 6.64 -5.70
C GLY A 54 -10.38 6.12 -7.11
N ILE A 55 -9.33 5.32 -7.25
CA ILE A 55 -9.01 4.58 -8.46
C ILE A 55 -8.94 3.09 -8.15
N HIS A 56 -9.38 2.24 -9.08
CA HIS A 56 -9.12 0.80 -9.00
C HIS A 56 -7.93 0.46 -9.87
N ILE A 57 -7.11 -0.47 -9.40
CA ILE A 57 -6.00 -1.04 -10.16
C ILE A 57 -6.11 -2.55 -9.97
N THR A 58 -6.23 -3.28 -11.07
CA THR A 58 -6.45 -4.74 -11.06
C THR A 58 -5.33 -5.47 -11.79
N ASP A 59 -5.41 -6.79 -11.78
CA ASP A 59 -4.56 -7.66 -12.57
C ASP A 59 -4.75 -7.46 -14.10
N THR A 60 -5.82 -6.79 -14.53
CA THR A 60 -6.05 -6.44 -15.94
C THR A 60 -4.93 -5.57 -16.50
N THR A 61 -4.57 -4.51 -15.77
CA THR A 61 -3.52 -3.58 -16.21
C THR A 61 -2.20 -3.84 -15.50
N THR A 62 -2.23 -4.32 -14.26
CA THR A 62 -1.06 -4.40 -13.38
C THR A 62 -0.86 -5.82 -12.82
N PRO A 63 -0.79 -6.87 -13.66
CA PRO A 63 -0.70 -8.26 -13.20
C PRO A 63 0.57 -8.56 -12.38
N TRP A 64 1.63 -7.76 -12.56
CA TRP A 64 2.87 -7.90 -11.77
C TRP A 64 2.71 -7.47 -10.31
N CYS A 65 1.68 -6.70 -9.95
CA CYS A 65 1.36 -6.35 -8.56
C CYS A 65 0.31 -7.28 -7.93
N ALA A 66 -0.39 -8.09 -8.73
CA ALA A 66 -1.36 -9.04 -8.23
C ALA A 66 -0.66 -10.21 -7.52
N LEU A 67 -1.26 -10.70 -6.44
CA LEU A 67 -0.77 -11.85 -5.68
C LEU A 67 -1.94 -12.80 -5.47
N SER A 68 -1.85 -14.00 -6.02
CA SER A 68 -2.86 -15.04 -5.81
C SER A 68 -2.68 -15.68 -4.44
N GLY A 69 -3.79 -15.87 -3.75
CA GLY A 69 -3.89 -16.70 -2.56
C GLY A 69 -4.02 -18.18 -2.89
N GLN A 70 -4.41 -18.97 -1.89
CA GLN A 70 -4.54 -20.43 -1.97
C GLN A 70 -6.00 -20.89 -2.11
N ALA A 71 -6.91 -19.94 -2.33
CA ALA A 71 -8.34 -20.16 -2.36
C ALA A 71 -8.73 -20.92 -3.65
N MET A 72 -9.48 -22.02 -3.54
CA MET A 72 -9.80 -22.88 -4.70
C MET A 72 -10.50 -22.14 -5.86
N ASN A 73 -11.34 -21.15 -5.57
CA ASN A 73 -11.98 -20.31 -6.59
C ASN A 73 -10.95 -19.47 -7.36
N GLU A 74 -9.92 -18.94 -6.70
CA GLU A 74 -8.86 -18.22 -7.40
C GLU A 74 -8.06 -19.14 -8.32
N ALA A 75 -7.86 -20.41 -7.96
CA ALA A 75 -7.22 -21.37 -8.85
C ALA A 75 -8.06 -21.69 -10.12
N VAL A 76 -9.38 -21.50 -10.04
CA VAL A 76 -10.30 -21.65 -11.18
C VAL A 76 -10.33 -20.37 -12.02
N ASP A 77 -10.47 -19.22 -11.37
CA ASP A 77 -10.57 -17.90 -12.02
C ASP A 77 -9.23 -17.47 -12.63
N PHE A 78 -8.12 -17.84 -11.99
CA PHE A 78 -6.74 -17.56 -12.39
C PHE A 78 -5.92 -18.85 -12.47
N PRO A 79 -6.03 -19.62 -13.59
CA PRO A 79 -5.32 -20.90 -13.75
C PRO A 79 -3.80 -20.81 -13.64
N VAL A 80 -3.25 -19.61 -13.88
CA VAL A 80 -1.85 -19.28 -13.63
C VAL A 80 -1.80 -18.29 -12.46
N PRO A 81 -1.31 -18.70 -11.27
CA PRO A 81 -1.26 -17.82 -10.11
C PRO A 81 -0.36 -16.60 -10.33
N PHE A 82 -0.82 -15.43 -9.87
CA PHE A 82 0.00 -14.24 -9.82
C PHE A 82 0.98 -14.30 -8.64
N LYS A 83 2.23 -13.92 -8.89
CA LYS A 83 3.33 -14.10 -7.94
C LYS A 83 3.59 -12.89 -7.04
N GLY A 84 2.92 -11.76 -7.25
CA GLY A 84 3.23 -10.51 -6.55
C GLY A 84 4.66 -10.06 -6.80
N GLU A 85 5.10 -10.03 -8.07
CA GLU A 85 6.49 -9.68 -8.44
C GLU A 85 6.89 -8.27 -8.00
N GLN A 86 5.90 -7.39 -7.82
CA GLN A 86 6.09 -6.01 -7.39
C GLN A 86 5.00 -5.62 -6.38
N ALA A 87 5.30 -4.65 -5.53
CA ALA A 87 4.37 -4.18 -4.51
C ALA A 87 3.63 -2.91 -4.95
N VAL A 88 2.39 -2.76 -4.46
CA VAL A 88 1.69 -1.47 -4.40
C VAL A 88 2.50 -0.51 -3.51
N ARG A 89 2.50 0.78 -3.86
CA ARG A 89 3.33 1.81 -3.24
C ARG A 89 2.47 2.87 -2.57
N CYS A 90 2.99 3.41 -1.46
CA CYS A 90 2.47 4.65 -0.91
C CYS A 90 2.67 5.77 -1.94
N MET A 91 1.61 6.53 -2.24
CA MET A 91 1.66 7.63 -3.22
C MET A 91 2.39 8.86 -2.68
N ALA A 92 2.47 8.97 -1.35
CA ALA A 92 3.20 10.00 -0.66
C ALA A 92 3.81 9.45 0.62
N ASP A 93 4.92 10.04 1.08
CA ASP A 93 5.45 9.77 2.41
C ASP A 93 4.37 10.01 3.47
N GLY A 94 4.34 9.16 4.49
CA GLY A 94 3.32 9.24 5.52
C GLY A 94 3.46 8.18 6.59
N GLU A 95 2.45 8.13 7.44
CA GLU A 95 2.39 7.25 8.60
C GLU A 95 1.24 6.27 8.45
N VAL A 96 1.51 4.97 8.62
CA VAL A 96 0.44 3.98 8.79
C VAL A 96 -0.26 4.24 10.12
N VAL A 97 -1.50 4.70 10.05
CA VAL A 97 -2.33 5.07 11.21
C VAL A 97 -3.43 4.06 11.51
N ALA A 98 -3.79 3.24 10.54
CA ALA A 98 -4.63 2.06 10.74
C ALA A 98 -4.29 1.01 9.68
N TYR A 99 -4.38 -0.25 10.04
CA TYR A 99 -4.24 -1.35 9.09
C TYR A 99 -5.05 -2.56 9.54
N ARG A 100 -5.34 -3.44 8.59
CA ARG A 100 -5.85 -4.78 8.84
C ARG A 100 -5.25 -5.71 7.81
N ILE A 101 -4.71 -6.82 8.27
CA ILE A 101 -4.32 -7.93 7.40
C ILE A 101 -5.17 -9.12 7.84
N ASN A 102 -6.13 -9.48 7.01
CA ASN A 102 -6.94 -10.66 7.27
C ASN A 102 -6.08 -11.91 7.12
N ARG A 103 -6.35 -12.94 7.93
CA ARG A 103 -5.66 -14.23 7.79
C ARG A 103 -5.88 -14.83 6.41
N ASP A 104 -7.14 -14.85 5.97
CA ASP A 104 -7.57 -15.33 4.65
C ASP A 104 -8.68 -14.41 4.11
N TYR A 105 -9.10 -14.61 2.86
CA TYR A 105 -10.24 -13.92 2.28
C TYR A 105 -11.53 -14.15 3.08
N LEU A 106 -12.37 -13.12 3.13
CA LEU A 106 -13.73 -13.22 3.66
C LEU A 106 -14.63 -13.82 2.59
N SER A 107 -15.71 -14.48 3.01
CA SER A 107 -16.72 -15.05 2.12
C SER A 107 -18.09 -14.45 2.41
N MET A 108 -18.87 -14.19 1.35
CA MET A 108 -20.29 -13.86 1.46
C MET A 108 -21.11 -14.69 0.47
N PRO A 109 -22.31 -15.17 0.87
CA PRO A 109 -23.21 -15.88 -0.04
C PRO A 109 -23.56 -15.02 -1.26
N TRP A 110 -23.47 -15.60 -2.46
CA TRP A 110 -23.81 -14.93 -3.71
C TRP A 110 -24.52 -15.89 -4.67
N TYR A 111 -25.17 -15.34 -5.72
CA TYR A 111 -26.14 -16.10 -6.53
C TYR A 111 -25.55 -17.28 -7.33
N TRP A 112 -24.22 -17.34 -7.51
CA TRP A 112 -23.50 -18.46 -8.16
C TRP A 112 -22.55 -19.22 -7.22
N GLY A 113 -22.66 -19.01 -5.91
CA GLY A 113 -21.73 -19.54 -4.92
C GLY A 113 -21.14 -18.44 -4.05
N ASP A 114 -20.24 -18.81 -3.17
CA ASP A 114 -19.61 -17.88 -2.23
C ASP A 114 -18.68 -16.89 -2.95
N LEU A 115 -18.95 -15.60 -2.79
CA LEU A 115 -18.08 -14.53 -3.25
C LEU A 115 -16.97 -14.30 -2.21
N ARG A 116 -15.72 -14.49 -2.63
CA ARG A 116 -14.56 -14.17 -1.79
C ARG A 116 -14.08 -12.75 -2.03
N TYR A 117 -13.72 -12.06 -0.97
CA TYR A 117 -13.20 -10.69 -1.03
C TYR A 117 -12.18 -10.45 0.08
N SER A 118 -11.23 -9.56 -0.17
CA SER A 118 -10.28 -9.14 0.85
C SER A 118 -10.86 -8.03 1.72
N GLY A 119 -10.75 -8.22 3.04
CA GLY A 119 -10.95 -7.18 4.04
C GLY A 119 -9.65 -6.52 4.52
N SER A 120 -8.50 -6.86 3.92
CA SER A 120 -7.21 -6.27 4.26
C SER A 120 -7.08 -4.86 3.70
N PHE A 121 -6.56 -3.95 4.51
CA PHE A 121 -6.34 -2.56 4.13
C PHE A 121 -5.18 -1.92 4.89
N VAL A 122 -4.66 -0.83 4.35
CA VAL A 122 -3.72 0.09 5.02
C VAL A 122 -4.22 1.52 4.85
N LEU A 123 -4.28 2.28 5.94
CA LEU A 123 -4.60 3.70 5.95
C LEU A 123 -3.34 4.48 6.32
N VAL A 124 -2.93 5.36 5.40
CA VAL A 124 -1.75 6.21 5.56
C VAL A 124 -2.20 7.65 5.79
N ARG A 125 -1.67 8.29 6.82
CA ARG A 125 -1.81 9.72 7.09
C ARG A 125 -0.61 10.47 6.51
N HIS A 126 -0.88 11.51 5.76
CA HIS A 126 0.13 12.37 5.14
C HIS A 126 0.05 13.76 5.74
N ARG A 127 1.19 14.43 5.82
CA ARG A 127 1.28 15.83 6.25
C ARG A 127 2.08 16.62 5.22
N VAL A 128 1.48 17.68 4.72
CA VAL A 128 2.12 18.65 3.83
C VAL A 128 2.18 19.97 4.56
N GLN A 129 3.34 20.62 4.54
CA GLN A 129 3.55 21.97 5.07
C GLN A 129 3.96 22.86 3.91
N SER A 130 3.01 23.56 3.29
CA SER A 130 3.28 24.34 2.07
C SER A 130 3.95 25.69 2.38
N GLY A 131 3.63 26.29 3.52
CA GLY A 131 4.17 27.58 3.97
C GLY A 131 4.79 27.53 5.36
N LYS A 132 5.16 28.70 5.88
CA LYS A 132 5.84 28.83 7.18
C LYS A 132 4.90 28.89 8.38
N THR A 133 3.59 29.05 8.15
CA THR A 133 2.60 29.21 9.22
C THR A 133 1.93 27.88 9.54
N PRO A 134 1.51 27.62 10.79
CA PRO A 134 0.79 26.40 11.15
C PRO A 134 -0.46 26.13 10.30
N GLU A 135 -1.13 27.19 9.85
CA GLU A 135 -2.37 27.14 9.06
C GLU A 135 -2.12 26.73 7.60
N SER A 136 -0.87 26.80 7.14
CA SER A 136 -0.47 26.35 5.79
C SER A 136 -0.19 24.83 5.71
N GLY A 137 -0.49 24.11 6.79
CA GLY A 137 -0.41 22.66 6.86
C GLY A 137 -1.70 21.99 6.37
N LEU A 138 -1.56 20.94 5.56
CA LEU A 138 -2.65 20.06 5.16
C LEU A 138 -2.38 18.64 5.66
N THR A 139 -3.36 18.05 6.34
CA THR A 139 -3.36 16.63 6.66
C THR A 139 -4.39 15.93 5.79
N PHE A 140 -3.99 14.90 5.07
CA PHE A 140 -4.87 14.07 4.27
C PHE A 140 -4.53 12.59 4.46
N TYR A 141 -5.40 11.72 3.96
CA TYR A 141 -5.28 10.28 4.15
C TYR A 141 -5.40 9.56 2.81
N THR A 142 -4.67 8.47 2.66
CA THR A 142 -4.83 7.54 1.54
C THR A 142 -5.15 6.16 2.09
N LEU A 143 -6.24 5.57 1.61
CA LEU A 143 -6.70 4.24 1.99
C LEU A 143 -6.41 3.26 0.84
N TYR A 144 -5.61 2.24 1.13
CA TYR A 144 -5.31 1.13 0.25
C TYR A 144 -6.18 -0.06 0.65
N MET A 145 -7.08 -0.50 -0.24
CA MET A 145 -8.05 -1.57 0.01
C MET A 145 -7.78 -2.78 -0.87
N HIS A 146 -8.46 -3.89 -0.56
CA HIS A 146 -8.40 -5.14 -1.31
C HIS A 146 -7.00 -5.75 -1.41
N LEU A 147 -6.16 -5.54 -0.39
CA LEU A 147 -4.82 -6.08 -0.34
C LEU A 147 -4.83 -7.60 -0.10
N ALA A 148 -3.82 -8.32 -0.56
CA ALA A 148 -3.75 -9.77 -0.37
C ALA A 148 -3.79 -10.15 1.14
N PRO A 149 -4.48 -11.25 1.51
CA PRO A 149 -4.51 -11.73 2.89
C PRO A 149 -3.17 -12.37 3.29
N TRP A 150 -2.98 -12.57 4.60
CA TRP A 150 -1.74 -13.14 5.16
C TRP A 150 -1.34 -14.47 4.50
N LEU A 151 -2.28 -15.38 4.29
CA LEU A 151 -2.01 -16.69 3.70
C LEU A 151 -1.64 -16.66 2.21
N ALA A 152 -1.78 -15.51 1.53
CA ALA A 152 -1.31 -15.36 0.15
C ALA A 152 0.21 -15.13 0.07
N TYR A 153 0.84 -14.63 1.14
CA TYR A 153 2.27 -14.36 1.15
C TYR A 153 3.07 -15.67 1.33
N PRO A 154 4.20 -15.86 0.62
CA PRO A 154 4.95 -17.13 0.61
C PRO A 154 5.73 -17.39 1.90
N GLU A 155 6.06 -16.36 2.67
CA GLU A 155 6.93 -16.44 3.85
C GLU A 155 6.17 -16.29 5.17
N GLN A 156 5.10 -17.07 5.35
CA GLN A 156 4.15 -16.95 6.47
C GLN A 156 4.79 -17.14 7.86
N ASP A 157 5.90 -17.87 7.94
CA ASP A 157 6.62 -18.11 9.18
C ASP A 157 7.88 -17.26 9.33
N SER A 158 8.22 -16.43 8.33
CA SER A 158 9.41 -15.60 8.38
C SER A 158 9.27 -14.55 9.47
N THR A 159 10.23 -14.55 10.37
CA THR A 159 10.46 -13.46 11.32
C THR A 159 11.48 -12.46 10.78
N ALA A 160 12.10 -12.73 9.63
CA ALA A 160 13.19 -11.94 9.09
C ALA A 160 12.70 -11.16 7.86
N PHE A 161 12.60 -9.85 8.02
CA PHE A 161 12.22 -8.93 6.97
C PHE A 161 13.44 -8.15 6.49
N LYS A 162 13.42 -7.68 5.25
CA LYS A 162 14.44 -6.78 4.71
C LYS A 162 13.79 -5.45 4.38
N VAL A 163 14.43 -4.34 4.76
CA VAL A 163 14.07 -3.03 4.22
C VAL A 163 14.24 -3.09 2.71
N ALA A 164 13.17 -2.76 1.98
CA ALA A 164 13.13 -2.88 0.53
C ALA A 164 14.23 -2.03 -0.16
N ASP A 165 14.61 -2.45 -1.35
CA ASP A 165 15.67 -1.78 -2.11
C ASP A 165 15.23 -0.33 -2.47
N GLY A 166 16.09 0.65 -2.14
CA GLY A 166 15.78 2.08 -2.31
C GLY A 166 14.77 2.66 -1.31
N GLN A 167 14.42 1.92 -0.24
CA GLN A 167 13.59 2.40 0.87
C GLN A 167 14.42 2.52 2.16
N HIS A 168 13.92 3.27 3.14
CA HIS A 168 14.45 3.36 4.49
C HIS A 168 13.31 3.33 5.50
N LEU A 169 13.59 2.89 6.74
CA LEU A 169 12.62 2.91 7.84
C LEU A 169 13.18 3.67 9.03
N ASN A 170 12.37 4.53 9.64
CA ASN A 170 12.75 5.20 10.87
C ASN A 170 12.35 4.36 12.08
N ALA A 171 13.32 4.02 12.91
CA ALA A 171 13.10 3.51 14.25
C ALA A 171 12.93 4.69 15.21
N TYR A 172 11.88 4.68 16.02
CA TYR A 172 11.58 5.75 16.97
C TYR A 172 11.85 5.30 18.41
N VAL A 173 12.27 6.24 19.26
CA VAL A 173 12.61 5.95 20.67
C VAL A 173 11.40 5.43 21.46
N ASN A 174 10.20 5.89 21.12
CA ASN A 174 8.95 5.48 21.76
C ASN A 174 7.74 5.72 20.85
N ALA A 175 6.56 5.32 21.33
CA ALA A 175 5.29 5.44 20.61
C ALA A 175 4.89 6.89 20.25
N SER A 176 5.45 7.91 20.90
CA SER A 176 5.19 9.32 20.52
C SER A 176 5.81 9.70 19.18
N ARG A 177 6.80 8.91 18.70
CA ARG A 177 7.48 9.11 17.41
C ARG A 177 8.09 10.51 17.21
N GLN A 178 8.29 11.25 18.31
CA GLN A 178 8.87 12.60 18.26
C GLN A 178 10.36 12.60 17.95
N TRP A 179 11.05 11.49 18.24
CA TRP A 179 12.49 11.36 18.12
C TRP A 179 12.84 10.07 17.38
N VAL A 180 13.49 10.23 16.22
CA VAL A 180 14.08 9.12 15.47
C VAL A 180 15.31 8.64 16.24
N ALA A 181 15.30 7.38 16.64
CA ALA A 181 16.41 6.70 17.30
C ALA A 181 17.46 6.25 16.29
N ALA A 182 17.02 5.75 15.13
CA ALA A 182 17.87 5.31 14.04
C ALA A 182 17.10 5.28 12.71
N GLU A 183 17.82 5.43 11.61
CA GLU A 183 17.31 5.12 10.27
C GLU A 183 17.87 3.76 9.85
N LEU A 184 16.98 2.87 9.40
CA LEU A 184 17.33 1.56 8.87
C LEU A 184 17.46 1.70 7.35
N PRO A 185 18.70 1.70 6.81
CA PRO A 185 18.90 1.86 5.38
C PRO A 185 18.37 0.67 4.60
N SER A 186 18.27 0.86 3.29
CA SER A 186 17.93 -0.18 2.34
C SER A 186 18.76 -1.46 2.54
N GLY A 187 18.12 -2.62 2.50
CA GLY A 187 18.77 -3.90 2.72
C GLY A 187 18.94 -4.31 4.19
N THR A 188 18.61 -3.42 5.15
CA THR A 188 18.68 -3.76 6.58
C THR A 188 17.76 -4.93 6.89
N ARG A 189 18.31 -5.96 7.56
CA ARG A 189 17.53 -7.11 8.03
C ARG A 189 16.93 -6.80 9.40
N VAL A 190 15.62 -6.94 9.51
CA VAL A 190 14.83 -6.75 10.73
C VAL A 190 14.27 -8.09 11.13
N THR A 191 14.63 -8.58 12.31
CA THR A 191 14.07 -9.81 12.86
C THR A 191 13.04 -9.49 13.93
N TRP A 192 11.82 -10.01 13.77
CA TRP A 192 10.77 -9.95 14.77
C TRP A 192 10.96 -11.06 15.79
N ASP A 193 11.26 -10.69 17.03
CA ASP A 193 11.26 -11.63 18.14
C ASP A 193 9.81 -11.91 18.59
N LYS A 194 9.29 -13.09 18.24
CA LYS A 194 7.94 -13.53 18.63
C LYS A 194 7.77 -13.61 20.16
N ALA A 195 8.85 -13.67 20.95
CA ALA A 195 8.77 -13.67 22.41
C ALA A 195 8.53 -12.27 23.00
N ALA A 196 8.85 -11.21 22.26
CA ALA A 196 8.71 -9.82 22.74
C ALA A 196 7.28 -9.28 22.70
N SER A 197 6.33 -10.00 22.08
CA SER A 197 4.91 -9.60 22.01
C SER A 197 4.07 -9.93 23.27
N ALA A 198 4.71 -10.35 24.35
CA ALA A 198 4.07 -10.64 25.64
C ALA A 198 4.58 -9.68 26.73
N SER A 199 4.24 -8.39 26.63
CA SER A 199 4.34 -7.43 27.74
C SER A 199 3.31 -6.32 27.58
#